data_AF-A0A965RHS2-F1
#
_entry.id   AF-A0A965RHS2-F1
#
_cell.length_a   1.000
_cell.length_b   1.000
_cell.length_c   1.000
_cell.angle_alpha   90.00
_cell.angle_beta   90.00
_cell.angle_gamma   90.00
#
_symmetry.space_group_name_H-M   'P 1'
#
loop_
_entity.id
_entity.type
_entity.pdbx_description
1 polymer ?
#
loop_
_entity_poly.entity_id
_entity_poly.type
_entity_poly.pdbx_seq_one_letter_code
_entity_poly.pdbx_strand_id
1 'polypeptide(L)'
;MGDKKVETFNVTVDDGKGGTVDQLVTVTITGTNDDPVITSEAVTQEILQGSAGLTSITLFDASATDADDGNKLTYSLVDAREYFIISKTTGE
;
A
#
# COMPACT_ATOMS: atom_id res chain seq x y z
N MET A 1 4.41 4.98 -4.68
CA MET A 1 5.75 5.37 -5.20
C MET A 1 6.66 4.27 -4.71
N GLY A 2 7.51 3.71 -5.56
CA GLY A 2 8.31 2.54 -5.18
C GLY A 2 9.12 2.72 -3.89
N ASP A 3 9.29 1.61 -3.17
CA ASP A 3 10.11 1.54 -1.96
C ASP A 3 11.56 2.03 -2.15
N LYS A 4 12.17 2.52 -1.06
CA LYS A 4 13.58 2.89 -1.04
C LYS A 4 14.33 2.21 0.09
N LYS A 5 15.45 1.58 -0.27
CA LYS A 5 16.38 0.99 0.69
C LYS A 5 17.76 1.58 0.53
N VAL A 6 18.41 1.90 1.66
CA VAL A 6 19.80 2.35 1.68
C VAL A 6 20.64 1.27 2.33
N GLU A 7 21.69 0.85 1.63
CA GLU A 7 22.66 -0.12 2.10
C GLU A 7 24.04 0.53 2.15
N THR A 8 24.86 0.14 3.12
CA THR A 8 26.24 0.60 3.23
C THR A 8 27.20 -0.56 3.43
N PHE A 9 28.38 -0.45 2.84
CA PHE A 9 29.46 -1.43 3.03
C PHE A 9 30.82 -0.74 2.93
N ASN A 10 31.83 -1.32 3.56
CA ASN A 10 33.21 -0.82 3.50
C ASN A 10 34.01 -1.54 2.42
N VAL A 11 34.82 -0.77 1.70
CA VAL A 11 35.88 -1.28 0.84
C VAL A 11 37.21 -1.01 1.54
N THR A 12 37.94 -2.07 1.85
CA THR A 12 39.29 -2.00 2.44
C THR A 12 40.33 -2.17 1.33
N VAL A 13 41.32 -1.28 1.31
CA VAL A 13 42.53 -1.42 0.48
C VAL A 13 43.73 -1.65 1.39
N ASP A 14 44.47 -2.73 1.14
CA ASP A 14 45.70 -3.10 1.84
C ASP A 14 46.89 -2.99 0.86
N ASP A 15 47.96 -2.34 1.28
CA ASP A 15 49.17 -2.16 0.46
C ASP A 15 50.16 -3.33 0.55
N GLY A 16 49.86 -4.35 1.36
CA GLY A 16 50.71 -5.52 1.61
C GLY A 16 51.99 -5.22 2.39
N LYS A 17 52.15 -4.00 2.90
CA LYS A 17 53.31 -3.51 3.65
C LYS A 17 52.92 -2.98 5.04
N GLY A 18 51.70 -3.26 5.47
CA GLY A 18 51.17 -2.92 6.79
C GLY A 18 50.30 -1.66 6.82
N GLY A 19 50.03 -1.05 5.66
CA GLY A 19 49.06 0.04 5.53
C GLY A 19 47.72 -0.45 5.00
N THR A 20 46.64 -0.10 5.71
CA THR A 20 45.27 -0.30 5.23
C THR A 20 44.46 0.99 5.29
N VAL A 21 43.47 1.11 4.42
CA VAL A 21 42.47 2.19 4.45
C VAL A 21 41.09 1.64 4.11
N ASP A 22 40.07 2.14 4.79
CA ASP A 22 38.67 1.81 4.54
C ASP A 22 37.94 2.99 3.88
N GLN A 23 37.06 2.68 2.94
CA GLN A 23 36.13 3.61 2.33
C GLN A 23 34.70 3.09 2.48
N LEU A 24 33.83 3.89 3.10
CA LEU A 24 32.41 3.60 3.16
C LEU A 24 31.78 3.87 1.79
N VAL A 25 31.05 2.89 1.27
CA VAL A 25 30.24 2.96 0.06
C VAL A 25 28.77 2.92 0.47
N THR A 26 27.99 3.85 -0.08
CA THR A 26 26.54 3.91 0.12
C THR A 26 25.83 3.61 -1.19
N VAL A 27 24.89 2.68 -1.17
CA VAL A 27 24.05 2.33 -2.30
C VAL A 27 22.60 2.61 -1.94
N THR A 28 21.92 3.37 -2.80
CA THR A 28 20.48 3.58 -2.71
C THR A 28 19.80 2.69 -3.75
N ILE A 29 18.98 1.76 -3.27
CA ILE A 29 18.14 0.90 -4.07
C ILE A 29 16.76 1.55 -4.15
N THR A 30 16.29 1.79 -5.38
CA THR A 30 14.94 2.32 -5.64
C THR A 30 14.11 1.22 -6.28
N GLY A 31 13.01 0.85 -5.62
CA GLY A 31 12.00 -0.06 -6.12
C GLY A 31 11.09 0.58 -7.17
N THR A 32 10.30 -0.25 -7.83
CA THR A 32 9.18 0.18 -8.68
C THR A 32 7.93 0.38 -7.84
N ASN A 33 6.91 1.05 -8.39
CA ASN A 33 5.61 1.10 -7.74
C ASN A 33 4.89 -0.24 -7.93
N ASP A 34 4.48 -0.88 -6.85
CA ASP A 34 3.68 -2.10 -6.88
C ASP A 34 2.18 -1.78 -7.00
N ASP A 35 1.39 -2.74 -7.49
CA ASP A 35 -0.07 -2.58 -7.59
C ASP A 35 -0.72 -2.87 -6.23
N PRO A 36 -1.79 -2.15 -5.85
CA PRO A 36 -2.53 -2.45 -4.64
C PRO A 36 -3.30 -3.78 -4.76
N VAL A 37 -3.44 -4.48 -3.64
CA VAL A 37 -4.13 -5.76 -3.52
C VAL A 37 -5.31 -5.62 -2.56
N ILE A 38 -6.50 -6.03 -2.99
CA ILE A 38 -7.69 -6.11 -2.13
C ILE A 38 -7.51 -7.28 -1.16
N THR A 39 -7.71 -7.02 0.13
CA THR A 39 -7.57 -8.00 1.21
C THR A 39 -8.91 -8.39 1.85
N SER A 40 -9.95 -7.56 1.68
CA SER A 40 -11.32 -7.93 2.05
C SER A 40 -11.86 -9.03 1.15
N GLU A 41 -12.55 -10.02 1.73
CA GLU A 41 -13.20 -11.08 0.97
C GLU A 41 -14.46 -10.60 0.24
N ALA A 42 -14.80 -11.23 -0.86
CA ALA A 42 -16.06 -10.96 -1.56
C ALA A 42 -17.26 -11.40 -0.69
N VAL A 43 -18.29 -10.56 -0.64
CA VAL A 43 -19.51 -10.84 0.12
C VAL A 43 -20.75 -10.79 -0.77
N THR A 44 -21.78 -11.53 -0.37
CA THR A 44 -23.15 -11.35 -0.88
C THR A 44 -24.00 -10.85 0.27
N GLN A 45 -24.81 -9.83 0.01
CA GLN A 45 -25.67 -9.22 1.03
C GLN A 45 -27.09 -9.09 0.53
N GLU A 46 -28.03 -9.24 1.46
CA GLU A 46 -29.44 -9.07 1.23
C GLU A 46 -29.92 -7.87 2.05
N ILE A 47 -30.70 -7.00 1.41
CA ILE A 47 -31.33 -5.85 2.06
C ILE A 47 -32.83 -6.00 1.91
N LEU A 48 -33.55 -5.96 3.03
CA LEU A 48 -35.01 -5.97 3.02
C LEU A 48 -35.53 -4.60 2.61
N GLN A 49 -36.40 -4.58 1.60
CA GLN A 49 -37.10 -3.37 1.18
C GLN A 49 -37.97 -2.84 2.33
N GLY A 50 -37.90 -1.52 2.58
CA GLY A 50 -38.70 -0.89 3.62
C GLY A 50 -38.10 -0.95 5.02
N SER A 51 -36.79 -1.19 5.16
CA SER A 51 -36.03 -0.94 6.40
C SER A 51 -36.13 0.55 6.78
N ALA A 52 -37.24 0.93 7.43
CA ALA A 52 -37.56 2.31 7.77
C ALA A 52 -36.57 2.86 8.80
N GLY A 53 -36.06 4.07 8.56
CA GLY A 53 -35.23 4.81 9.52
C GLY A 53 -33.71 4.72 9.31
N LEU A 54 -33.25 3.98 8.29
CA LEU A 54 -31.82 3.94 7.93
C LEU A 54 -31.54 4.93 6.80
N THR A 55 -30.77 5.97 7.10
CA THR A 55 -30.28 6.95 6.12
C THR A 55 -29.02 6.48 5.41
N SER A 56 -28.28 5.56 6.03
CA SER A 56 -27.06 4.92 5.51
C SER A 56 -26.84 3.59 6.24
N ILE A 57 -26.51 2.54 5.48
CA ILE A 57 -26.01 1.26 6.00
C ILE A 57 -24.64 1.05 5.39
N THR A 58 -23.64 0.73 6.22
CA THR A 58 -22.39 0.15 5.72
C THR A 58 -22.67 -1.30 5.38
N LEU A 59 -22.62 -1.62 4.09
CA LEU A 59 -22.80 -2.97 3.59
C LEU A 59 -21.45 -3.69 3.59
N PHE A 60 -20.42 -3.04 3.06
CA PHE A 60 -19.13 -3.66 2.86
C PHE A 60 -18.04 -2.69 3.27
N ASP A 61 -17.01 -3.21 3.92
CA ASP A 61 -15.81 -2.46 4.27
C ASP A 61 -14.67 -3.02 3.42
N ALA A 62 -14.37 -2.31 2.33
CA ALA A 62 -13.31 -2.69 1.41
C ALA A 62 -11.95 -2.38 2.05
N SER A 63 -11.10 -3.40 2.16
CA SER A 63 -9.71 -3.23 2.58
C SER A 63 -8.75 -3.63 1.48
N ALA A 64 -7.67 -2.87 1.37
CA ALA A 64 -6.58 -3.14 0.45
C ALA A 64 -5.24 -2.75 1.09
N THR A 65 -4.17 -3.37 0.61
CA THR A 65 -2.79 -3.06 0.96
C THR A 65 -1.99 -2.83 -0.30
N ASP A 66 -0.94 -2.04 -0.19
CA ASP A 66 0.05 -1.86 -1.25
C ASP A 66 1.42 -2.00 -0.61
N ALA A 67 2.35 -2.65 -1.32
CA ALA A 67 3.64 -3.01 -0.76
C ALA A 67 4.52 -1.78 -0.49
N ASP A 68 4.33 -0.68 -1.23
CA ASP A 68 5.22 0.47 -1.08
C ASP A 68 4.92 1.36 0.15
N ASP A 69 5.99 1.92 0.70
CA ASP A 69 5.98 2.86 1.82
C ASP A 69 5.31 4.19 1.46
N GLY A 70 4.51 4.71 2.39
CA GLY A 70 3.88 6.03 2.27
C GLY A 70 2.73 6.09 1.26
N ASN A 71 2.23 4.95 0.82
CA ASN A 71 1.08 4.86 -0.08
C ASN A 71 -0.21 5.40 0.54
N LYS A 72 -1.02 6.05 -0.30
CA LYS A 72 -2.37 6.48 0.02
C LYS A 72 -3.33 5.85 -0.97
N LEU A 73 -4.06 4.83 -0.53
CA LEU A 73 -5.04 4.16 -1.35
C LEU A 73 -6.32 4.99 -1.50
N THR A 74 -6.96 4.86 -2.65
CA THR A 74 -8.25 5.47 -2.93
C THR A 74 -9.24 4.46 -3.47
N TYR A 75 -10.43 4.42 -2.89
CA TYR A 75 -11.49 3.48 -3.26
C TYR A 75 -12.51 4.13 -4.22
N SER A 76 -13.08 3.33 -5.12
CA SER A 76 -14.18 3.75 -6.00
C SER A 76 -14.98 2.54 -6.48
N LEU A 77 -16.28 2.74 -6.74
CA LEU A 77 -17.12 1.73 -7.36
C LEU A 77 -16.92 1.78 -8.88
N VAL A 78 -16.61 0.62 -9.48
CA VAL A 78 -16.51 0.49 -10.95
C VAL A 78 -17.90 0.60 -11.59
N ASP A 79 -18.91 -0.01 -10.98
CA ASP A 79 -20.33 0.08 -11.38
C ASP A 79 -21.11 0.86 -10.32
N ALA A 80 -20.84 2.17 -10.22
CA ALA A 80 -21.55 3.03 -9.28
C ALA A 80 -23.04 3.14 -9.68
N ARG A 81 -23.93 2.92 -8.70
CA ARG A 81 -25.38 3.02 -8.86
C ARG A 81 -25.93 4.06 -7.88
N GLU A 82 -27.10 4.62 -8.17
CA GLU A 82 -27.68 5.80 -7.49
C GLU A 82 -27.73 5.70 -5.95
N TYR A 83 -27.77 4.48 -5.40
CA TYR A 83 -27.87 4.24 -3.95
C TYR A 83 -26.65 3.56 -3.32
N PHE A 84 -25.59 3.32 -4.10
CA PHE A 84 -24.35 2.72 -3.61
C PHE A 84 -23.23 3.74 -3.69
N ILE A 85 -22.61 3.98 -2.55
CA ILE A 85 -21.44 4.85 -2.42
C ILE A 85 -20.30 4.04 -1.82
N ILE A 86 -19.08 4.53 -2.02
CA ILE A 86 -17.91 4.07 -1.28
C ILE A 86 -17.09 5.28 -0.88
N SER A 87 -16.66 5.31 0.37
CA SER A 87 -15.74 6.28 0.91
C SER A 87 -14.38 6.08 0.27
N LYS A 88 -13.91 7.12 -0.44
CA LYS A 88 -12.61 7.08 -1.13
C LYS A 88 -11.43 6.83 -0.20
N THR A 89 -11.58 7.07 1.10
CA THR A 89 -10.49 6.97 2.06
C THR A 89 -10.64 5.82 3.04
N THR A 90 -11.88 5.45 3.39
CA THR A 90 -12.13 4.38 4.38
C THR A 90 -12.52 3.06 3.76
N GLY A 91 -13.05 3.04 2.53
CA GLY A 91 -13.51 1.80 1.89
C GLY A 91 -14.93 1.37 2.25
N GLU A 92 -15.63 2.16 3.09
CA GLU A 92 -17.02 1.96 3.55
C GLU A 92 -18.09 2.44 2.56
#